data_AF-O23290-F1
#
_entry.id   AF-O23290-F1
#
_cell.length_a   1.000
_cell.length_b   1.000
_cell.length_c   1.000
_cell.angle_alpha   90.00
_cell.angle_beta   90.00
_cell.angle_gamma   90.00
#
_symmetry.space_group_name_H-M   'P 1'
#
loop_
_entity.id
_entity.type
_entity.pdbx_description
1 polymer ?
#
loop_
_entity_poly.entity_id
_entity_poly.type
_entity_poly.pdbx_seq_one_letter_code
_entity_poly.pdbx_strand_id
1 'polypeptide(L)'
;MVNIPKTKNTYCKNKECKKHTLHKVTQYKKGKDSLAAQGKRRYDRKQSGYGGQTKPVFHKKAKTTKKIVLRLQCQSCKHFSQRPIKRCKHFEIGGDKKGKGTSLF
;
A
#
# COMPACT_ATOMS: atom_id res chain seq x y z
N MET A 1 -15.92 1.01 9.62
CA MET A 1 -15.01 1.97 8.96
C MET A 1 -13.64 1.94 9.66
N VAL A 2 -12.53 1.85 8.92
CA VAL A 2 -11.18 2.04 9.48
C VAL A 2 -10.68 3.41 9.05
N ASN A 3 -10.52 4.31 10.01
CA ASN A 3 -9.99 5.66 9.79
C ASN A 3 -8.55 5.74 10.32
N ILE A 4 -7.62 6.25 9.51
CA ILE A 4 -6.22 6.48 9.90
C ILE A 4 -5.88 7.97 9.72
N PRO A 5 -5.22 8.62 10.69
CA PRO A 5 -4.85 10.02 10.56
C PRO A 5 -3.86 10.25 9.41
N LYS A 6 -3.94 11.43 8.77
CA LYS A 6 -3.03 11.87 7.70
C LYS A 6 -1.59 12.07 8.19
N THR A 7 -1.40 12.21 9.49
CA THR A 7 -0.09 12.37 10.14
C THR A 7 0.06 11.35 11.27
N LYS A 8 1.27 10.84 11.46
CA LYS A 8 1.59 9.90 12.55
C LYS A 8 3.01 10.13 13.04
N ASN A 9 3.19 10.28 14.35
CA ASN A 9 4.53 10.28 14.94
C ASN A 9 5.02 8.84 15.07
N THR A 10 6.16 8.52 14.45
CA THR A 10 6.74 7.19 14.53
C THR A 10 8.25 7.23 14.29
N TYR A 11 8.93 6.14 14.64
CA TYR A 11 10.37 6.01 14.47
C TYR A 11 10.77 6.06 12.99
N CYS A 12 11.67 6.97 12.64
CA CYS A 12 12.29 7.04 11.32
C CYS A 12 13.61 6.26 11.33
N LYS A 13 13.72 5.22 10.48
CA LYS A 13 14.90 4.36 10.36
C LYS A 13 16.05 5.00 9.56
N ASN A 14 15.84 6.17 8.95
CA ASN A 14 16.89 6.81 8.17
C ASN A 14 18.07 7.19 9.07
N LYS A 15 19.29 7.08 8.55
CA LYS A 15 20.53 7.30 9.30
C LYS A 15 20.61 8.71 9.89
N GLU A 16 20.06 9.69 9.19
CA GLU A 16 20.01 11.11 9.60
C GLU A 16 19.03 11.39 10.75
N CYS A 17 17.97 10.58 10.89
CA CYS A 17 16.93 10.83 11.87
C CYS A 17 17.10 9.96 13.12
N LYS A 18 17.06 8.63 12.96
CA LYS A 18 17.09 7.62 14.04
C LYS A 18 16.26 7.97 15.29
N LYS A 19 15.18 8.73 15.12
CA LYS A 19 14.32 9.25 16.18
C LYS A 19 12.86 9.23 15.75
N HIS A 20 11.96 9.49 16.70
CA HIS A 20 10.54 9.66 16.41
C HIS A 20 10.31 10.99 15.73
N THR A 21 9.76 10.94 14.52
CA THR A 21 9.46 12.14 13.71
C THR A 21 8.02 12.08 13.21
N LEU A 22 7.48 13.24 12.86
CA LEU A 22 6.18 13.32 12.21
C LEU A 22 6.28 12.75 10.79
N HIS A 23 5.38 11.81 10.47
CA HIS A 23 5.27 11.20 9.14
C HIS A 23 3.93 11.57 8.49
N LYS A 24 3.98 11.93 7.20
CA LYS A 24 2.78 12.03 6.35
C LYS A 24 2.36 10.63 5.92
N VAL A 25 1.11 10.28 6.17
CA VAL A 25 0.52 8.96 5.90
C VAL A 25 -0.23 9.02 4.57
N THR A 26 0.12 8.13 3.66
CA THR A 26 -0.57 7.96 2.37
C THR A 26 -0.90 6.49 2.12
N GLN A 27 -1.90 6.22 1.30
CA GLN A 27 -2.20 4.87 0.87
C GLN A 27 -1.19 4.43 -0.20
N TYR A 28 -0.62 3.23 -0.04
CA TYR A 28 0.16 2.61 -1.10
C TYR A 28 -0.71 2.36 -2.34
N LYS A 29 -0.18 2.74 -3.50
CA LYS A 29 -0.73 2.41 -4.81
C LYS A 29 0.27 1.53 -5.56
N LYS A 30 -0.20 0.48 -6.21
CA LYS A 30 0.61 -0.32 -7.15
C LYS A 30 0.95 0.58 -8.34
N GLY A 31 2.23 0.65 -8.71
CA GLY A 31 2.67 1.32 -9.93
C GLY A 31 2.40 0.49 -11.19
N LYS A 32 2.66 1.08 -12.36
CA LYS A 32 2.65 0.37 -13.64
C LYS A 32 3.73 -0.71 -13.65
N ASP A 33 3.40 -1.90 -14.16
CA ASP A 33 4.37 -2.98 -14.30
C ASP A 33 5.39 -2.63 -15.40
N SER A 34 6.69 -2.76 -15.11
CA SER A 34 7.77 -2.44 -16.04
C SER A 34 8.00 -3.55 -17.08
N LEU A 35 8.15 -3.17 -18.35
CA LEU A 35 8.40 -4.10 -19.46
C LEU A 35 9.85 -4.62 -19.50
N ALA A 36 10.81 -3.83 -19.02
CA ALA A 36 12.23 -4.19 -19.04
C ALA A 36 12.60 -5.26 -17.98
N ALA A 37 11.70 -5.52 -17.02
CA ALA A 37 11.92 -6.53 -16.00
C ALA A 37 12.15 -7.91 -16.62
N GLN A 38 13.16 -8.64 -16.13
CA GLN A 38 13.57 -9.93 -16.69
C GLN A 38 12.40 -10.93 -16.81
N GLY A 39 11.49 -10.94 -15.83
CA GLY A 39 10.31 -11.81 -15.84
C GLY A 39 9.36 -11.51 -17.00
N LYS A 40 9.14 -10.23 -17.31
CA LYS A 40 8.28 -9.79 -18.42
C LYS A 40 8.94 -10.11 -19.77
N ARG A 41 10.23 -9.80 -19.95
CA ARG A 41 11.00 -10.17 -21.15
C ARG A 41 10.96 -11.68 -21.43
N ARG A 42 11.14 -12.49 -20.39
CA ARG A 42 11.05 -13.96 -20.50
C ARG A 42 9.63 -14.43 -20.84
N TYR A 43 8.61 -13.83 -20.23
CA TYR A 43 7.21 -14.15 -20.52
C TYR A 43 6.87 -13.87 -21.98
N ASP A 44 7.24 -12.69 -22.48
CA ASP A 44 6.94 -12.27 -23.85
C ASP A 44 7.64 -13.17 -24.88
N ARG A 45 8.91 -13.52 -24.64
CA ARG A 45 9.63 -14.50 -25.46
C ARG A 45 9.01 -15.90 -25.40
N LYS A 46 8.43 -16.30 -24.27
CA LYS A 46 7.72 -17.59 -24.15
C LYS A 46 6.31 -17.54 -24.73
N GLN A 47 5.80 -16.35 -25.03
CA GLN A 47 4.46 -16.15 -25.59
C GLN A 47 4.49 -15.96 -27.10
N SER A 48 5.65 -15.63 -27.69
CA SER A 48 5.81 -15.53 -29.14
C SER A 48 5.72 -16.89 -29.83
N GLY A 49 5.17 -16.90 -31.05
CA GLY A 49 4.99 -18.10 -31.87
C GLY A 49 3.63 -18.76 -31.65
N TYR A 50 3.56 -20.06 -31.94
CA TYR A 50 2.34 -20.87 -31.80
C TYR A 50 2.32 -21.61 -30.45
N GLY A 51 1.13 -22.02 -30.00
CA GLY A 51 0.93 -22.76 -28.74
C GLY A 51 0.14 -22.00 -27.66
N GLY A 52 -0.22 -20.74 -27.90
CA GLY A 52 -1.15 -19.99 -27.06
C GLY A 52 -0.61 -19.59 -25.68
N GLN A 53 -1.46 -19.67 -24.66
CA GLN A 53 -1.13 -19.23 -23.29
C GLN A 53 -0.16 -20.20 -22.61
N THR A 54 1.06 -19.76 -22.29
CA THR A 54 2.17 -20.62 -21.82
C THR A 54 2.46 -20.54 -20.31
N LYS A 55 1.74 -19.69 -19.58
CA LYS A 55 1.76 -19.62 -18.11
C LYS A 55 0.35 -19.71 -17.51
N PRO A 56 0.19 -20.32 -16.33
CA PRO A 56 -1.10 -20.44 -15.69
C PRO A 56 -1.77 -19.09 -15.43
N VAL A 57 -3.06 -19.01 -15.72
CA VAL A 57 -3.92 -17.87 -15.37
C VAL A 57 -4.73 -18.25 -14.13
N PHE A 58 -4.74 -17.38 -13.12
CA PHE A 58 -5.42 -17.66 -11.86
C PHE A 58 -6.91 -17.29 -11.95
N HIS A 59 -7.81 -18.28 -11.84
CA HIS A 59 -9.26 -18.07 -11.92
C HIS A 59 -9.98 -18.08 -10.56
N LYS A 60 -9.50 -18.81 -9.57
CA LYS A 60 -10.21 -19.08 -8.30
C LYS A 60 -10.01 -17.99 -7.24
N LYS A 61 -10.41 -16.74 -7.53
CA LYS A 61 -10.30 -15.62 -6.57
C LYS A 61 -11.32 -15.76 -5.42
N ALA A 62 -10.83 -15.95 -4.19
CA ALA A 62 -11.69 -16.06 -3.01
C ALA A 62 -11.70 -14.81 -2.10
N LYS A 63 -10.63 -14.01 -2.11
CA LYS A 63 -10.51 -12.87 -1.18
C LYS A 63 -11.28 -11.66 -1.71
N THR A 64 -12.18 -11.12 -0.87
CA THR A 64 -12.99 -9.92 -1.16
C THR A 64 -12.29 -8.60 -0.80
N THR A 65 -11.16 -8.67 -0.10
CA THR A 65 -10.40 -7.48 0.35
C THR A 65 -8.91 -7.64 0.06
N LYS A 66 -8.14 -6.57 0.22
CA LYS A 66 -6.67 -6.56 0.19
C LYS A 66 -6.13 -6.05 1.52
N LYS A 67 -4.87 -6.39 1.86
CA LYS A 67 -4.19 -5.73 2.98
C LYS A 67 -3.78 -4.34 2.49
N ILE A 68 -4.26 -3.31 3.16
CA ILE A 68 -3.87 -1.93 2.83
C ILE A 68 -2.49 -1.70 3.41
N VAL A 69 -1.62 -1.09 2.63
CA VAL A 69 -0.27 -0.72 3.06
C VAL A 69 -0.22 0.80 3.15
N LEU A 70 0.23 1.30 4.29
CA LEU A 70 0.48 2.71 4.51
C LEU A 70 1.90 3.03 4.08
N ARG A 71 2.05 4.11 3.31
CA ARG A 71 3.33 4.72 2.97
C ARG A 71 3.51 5.92 3.88
N LEU A 72 4.48 5.83 4.77
CA LEU A 72 4.82 6.85 5.77
C LEU A 72 6.03 7.63 5.27
N GLN A 73 5.84 8.90 4.94
CA GLN A 73 6.91 9.80 4.53
C GLN A 73 7.38 10.63 5.73
N CYS A 74 8.63 10.47 6.14
CA CYS A 74 9.23 11.31 7.17
C CYS A 74 9.26 12.78 6.70
N GLN A 75 8.78 13.72 7.51
CA GLN A 75 8.78 15.14 7.11
C GLN A 75 10.17 15.78 7.13
N SER A 76 11.09 15.32 7.99
CA SER A 76 12.45 15.87 8.09
C SER A 76 13.36 15.36 6.97
N CYS A 77 13.53 14.04 6.82
CA CYS A 77 14.45 13.45 5.83
C CYS A 77 13.79 12.91 4.56
N LYS A 78 12.46 13.05 4.41
CA LYS A 78 11.68 12.57 3.25
C LYS A 78 11.75 11.05 2.99
N HIS A 79 12.40 10.28 3.86
CA HIS A 79 12.47 8.81 3.75
C HIS A 79 11.08 8.17 3.85
N PHE A 80 10.84 7.14 3.05
CA PHE A 80 9.60 6.38 3.03
C PHE A 80 9.73 5.06 3.77
N SER A 81 8.79 4.78 4.68
CA SER A 81 8.62 3.46 5.27
C SER A 81 7.23 2.90 4.96
N GLN A 82 7.13 1.57 4.88
CA GLN A 82 5.87 0.88 4.59
C GLN A 82 5.36 0.15 5.82
N ARG A 83 4.06 0.27 6.12
CA ARG A 83 3.40 -0.49 7.20
C ARG A 83 2.09 -1.12 6.72
N PRO A 84 1.99 -2.45 6.61
CA PRO A 84 0.74 -3.12 6.30
C PRO A 84 -0.22 -3.09 7.50
N ILE A 85 -1.51 -2.91 7.23
CA ILE A 85 -2.58 -3.08 8.23
C ILE A 85 -3.32 -4.42 8.02
N LYS A 86 -4.18 -4.78 8.98
CA LYS A 86 -5.13 -5.90 8.83
C LYS A 86 -6.11 -5.61 7.68
N ARG A 87 -6.76 -6.66 7.15
CA ARG A 87 -7.72 -6.53 6.04
C ARG A 87 -8.97 -5.79 6.53
N CYS A 88 -9.46 -4.86 5.73
CA CYS A 88 -10.71 -4.14 5.95
C CYS A 88 -11.42 -3.88 4.61
N LYS A 89 -12.75 -3.73 4.64
CA LYS A 89 -13.56 -3.38 3.46
C LYS A 89 -13.60 -1.87 3.22
N HIS A 90 -13.87 -1.11 4.27
CA HIS A 90 -13.96 0.36 4.22
C HIS A 90 -12.78 0.98 4.95
N PHE A 91 -12.01 1.80 4.23
CA PHE A 91 -10.80 2.45 4.69
C PHE A 91 -10.75 3.89 4.19
N GLU A 92 -10.42 4.80 5.10
CA GLU A 92 -10.26 6.21 4.81
C GLU A 92 -9.03 6.78 5.53
N ILE A 93 -8.44 7.83 4.95
CA ILE A 93 -7.31 8.54 5.53
C ILE A 93 -7.75 9.98 5.85
N GLY A 94 -7.76 10.31 7.14
CA GLY A 94 -8.12 11.63 7.66
C GLY A 94 -9.62 11.89 7.68
N GLY A 95 -10.43 10.87 7.96
CA GLY A 95 -11.82 11.07 8.33
C GLY A 95 -11.95 11.68 9.71
N ASP A 96 -13.16 12.08 10.08
CA ASP A 96 -13.43 12.71 11.36
C ASP A 96 -13.22 11.76 12.53
N LYS A 97 -12.78 12.33 13.65
CA LYS A 97 -12.73 11.59 14.92
C LYS A 97 -14.15 11.41 15.41
N LYS A 98 -14.46 10.21 15.92
CA LYS A 98 -15.75 9.95 16.56
C LYS A 98 -15.92 10.89 17.75
N GLY A 99 -17.07 11.55 17.83
CA GLY A 99 -17.45 12.39 18.98
C GLY A 99 -17.56 11.57 20.26
N LYS A 100 -17.40 12.23 21.41
CA LYS A 100 -17.61 11.61 22.74
C LYS A 100 -19.09 11.71 23.10
N GLY A 101 -19.83 10.60 23.01
CA GLY A 101 -21.17 10.46 23.61
C GLY A 101 -22.24 11.45 23.12
N THR A 102 -22.06 12.06 21.94
CA THR A 102 -23.07 12.92 21.34
C THR A 102 -24.31 12.10 20.96
N SER A 103 -25.49 12.71 21.08
CA SER A 103 -26.76 12.14 20.60
C SER A 103 -26.62 11.68 19.15
N LEU A 104 -27.40 10.66 18.76
CA LEU A 104 -27.36 10.04 17.43
C LEU A 104 -27.82 10.96 16.27
N PHE A 105 -27.99 12.25 16.54
CA PHE A 105 -28.46 13.28 15.62
C PHE A 105 -27.66 14.56 15.85
#